data_AF-A0A286CXD2-F1
#
_entry.id   AF-A0A286CXD2-F1
#
_cell.length_a   1.000
_cell.length_b   1.000
_cell.length_c   1.000
_cell.angle_alpha   90.00
_cell.angle_beta   90.00
_cell.angle_gamma   90.00
#
_symmetry.space_group_name_H-M   'P 1'
#
loop_
_entity.id
_entity.type
_entity.pdbx_description
1 polymer ?
#
loop_
_entity_poly.entity_id
_entity_poly.type
_entity_poly.pdbx_seq_one_letter_code
_entity_poly.pdbx_strand_id
1 'polypeptide(L)' 'MHPILREILLEPVGWLAIGGSFVMFGIGIWVAVFLRRRIREDERNRKRD' A
#
# COMPACT_ATOMS: atom_id res chain seq x y z
N MET A 1 29.67 -4.66 16.24
CA MET A 1 28.45 -5.04 15.51
C MET A 1 27.27 -4.48 16.28
N HIS A 2 26.54 -3.51 15.72
CA HIS A 2 25.46 -2.84 16.46
C HIS A 2 24.25 -3.78 16.62
N PRO A 3 23.77 -4.08 17.84
CA PRO A 3 22.76 -5.12 18.10
C PRO A 3 21.45 -4.90 17.34
N ILE A 4 21.08 -3.63 17.11
CA ILE A 4 19.85 -3.22 16.43
C ILE A 4 19.79 -3.67 14.96
N LEU A 5 20.91 -3.64 14.23
CA LEU A 5 20.94 -4.11 12.84
C LEU A 5 20.76 -5.64 12.75
N ARG A 6 21.19 -6.36 13.78
CA ARG A 6 21.07 -7.82 13.84
C ARG A 6 19.61 -8.22 14.07
N GLU A 7 18.91 -7.57 14.98
CA GLU A 7 17.49 -7.82 15.26
C GLU A 7 16.63 -7.55 14.02
N ILE A 8 16.84 -6.42 13.32
CA ILE A 8 16.04 -6.08 12.13
C ILE A 8 16.30 -7.05 10.96
N LEU A 9 17.54 -7.50 10.77
CA LEU A 9 17.93 -8.30 9.60
C LEU A 9 17.76 -9.81 9.82
N LEU A 10 17.96 -10.31 11.05
CA LEU A 10 18.02 -11.74 11.37
C LEU A 10 16.80 -12.26 12.15
N GLU A 11 15.96 -11.41 12.75
CA GLU A 11 14.73 -11.90 13.38
C GLU A 11 13.55 -11.89 12.41
N PRO A 12 12.73 -12.97 12.38
CA PRO A 12 11.60 -13.10 11.48
C PRO A 12 10.54 -11.99 11.67
N VAL A 13 10.51 -11.35 12.85
CA VAL A 13 9.59 -10.26 13.18
C VAL A 13 9.94 -8.97 12.42
N GLY A 14 11.23 -8.70 12.15
CA GLY A 14 11.67 -7.52 11.40
C GLY A 14 11.17 -7.51 9.95
N TRP A 15 11.24 -8.67 9.29
CA TRP A 15 10.73 -8.86 7.93
C TRP A 15 9.20 -8.78 7.85
N LEU A 16 8.49 -9.29 8.86
CA LEU A 16 7.04 -9.16 8.94
C LEU A 16 6.60 -7.71 9.12
N ALA A 17 7.33 -6.92 9.91
CA ALA A 17 7.05 -5.50 10.09
C ALA A 17 7.28 -4.71 8.79
N ILE A 18 8.38 -4.97 8.08
CA ILE A 18 8.69 -4.34 6.80
C ILE A 18 7.66 -4.75 5.73
N GLY A 19 7.40 -6.06 5.60
CA GLY A 19 6.44 -6.59 4.65
C GLY A 19 5.02 -6.10 4.90
N GLY A 20 4.57 -6.08 6.16
CA GLY A 20 3.27 -5.56 6.55
C GLY A 20 3.10 -4.08 6.21
N SER A 21 4.14 -3.28 6.41
CA SER A 21 4.15 -1.85 6.05
C SER A 21 4.01 -1.64 4.54
N PHE A 22 4.75 -2.41 3.72
CA PHE A 22 4.61 -2.34 2.25
C PHE A 22 3.22 -2.75 1.78
N VAL A 23 2.62 -3.77 2.38
CA VAL A 23 1.26 -4.21 2.04
C VAL A 23 0.23 -3.14 2.40
N MET A 24 0.29 -2.59 3.62
CA MET A 24 -0.62 -1.51 4.05
C MET A 24 -0.52 -0.28 3.13
N PHE A 25 0.71 0.12 2.79
CA PHE A 25 0.95 1.23 1.88
C PHE A 25 0.43 0.94 0.46
N GLY A 26 0.68 -0.27 -0.05
CA GLY A 26 0.19 -0.70 -1.36
C GLY A 26 -1.33 -0.70 -1.46
N ILE A 27 -2.02 -1.15 -0.41
CA ILE A 27 -3.49 -1.12 -0.35
C ILE A 27 -3.99 0.32 -0.38
N GLY A 28 -3.38 1.23 0.38
CA GLY A 28 -3.77 2.65 0.37
C GLY A 28 -3.66 3.29 -1.01
N ILE A 29 -2.54 3.06 -1.71
CA ILE A 29 -2.34 3.54 -3.08
C ILE A 29 -3.34 2.91 -4.03
N TRP A 30 -3.52 1.59 -3.96
CA TRP A 30 -4.44 0.86 -4.83
C TRP A 30 -5.88 1.39 -4.72
N VAL A 31 -6.35 1.55 -3.48
CA VAL A 31 -7.69 2.09 -3.19
C VAL A 31 -7.81 3.51 -3.74
N ALA A 32 -6.84 4.39 -3.51
CA ALA A 32 -6.85 5.75 -4.02
C ALA A 32 -6.92 5.80 -5.56
N VAL A 33 -6.15 4.95 -6.25
CA VAL A 33 -6.17 4.85 -7.72
C VAL A 33 -7.51 4.30 -8.21
N PHE A 34 -8.04 3.26 -7.55
CA PHE A 34 -9.32 2.65 -7.90
C PHE A 34 -10.47 3.64 -7.78
N LEU A 35 -10.54 4.38 -6.67
CA LEU A 35 -11.54 5.44 -6.46
C LEU A 35 -11.45 6.53 -7.51
N ARG A 36 -10.24 7.00 -7.83
CA ARG A 36 -10.05 8.02 -8.88
C ARG A 36 -10.51 7.53 -10.25
N ARG A 37 -10.27 6.25 -10.59
CA ARG A 37 -10.74 5.66 -11.84
C ARG A 37 -12.26 5.57 -11.88
N ARG A 38 -12.88 5.08 -10.80
CA ARG A 38 -14.34 4.97 -10.67
C ARG A 38 -15.05 6.31 -10.81
N ILE A 39 -14.57 7.34 -10.09
CA ILE A 39 -15.16 8.69 -10.15
C ILE A 39 -15.10 9.24 -11.58
N ARG A 40 -13.97 9.05 -12.27
CA ARG A 40 -13.79 9.52 -13.66
C ARG A 40 -14.67 8.79 -14.67
N GLU A 41 -14.95 7.51 -14.43
CA GLU A 41 -15.87 6.70 -15.24
C GLU A 41 -17.32 7.15 -15.02
N ASP A 42 -17.71 7.37 -13.76
CA ASP A 42 -19.05 7.85 -13.40
C ASP A 42 -19.33 9.24 -14.00
N GLU A 43 -18.36 10.16 -13.96
CA GLU A 43 -18.47 11.48 -14.59
C GLU A 43 -18.62 11.40 -16.13
N ARG A 44 -17.99 10.41 -16.77
CA ARG A 44 -18.11 10.21 -18.23
C ARG A 44 -19.47 9.67 -18.62
N ASN A 45 -20.01 8.72 -17.87
CA ASN A 45 -21.34 8.18 -18.13
C ASN A 45 -22.43 9.24 -17.90
N ARG A 46 -22.29 10.06 -16.85
CA ARG A 46 -23.26 11.11 -16.51
C ARG A 46 -23.35 12.28 -17.50
N LYS A 47 -22.36 12.43 -18.40
CA LYS A 47 -22.39 13.42 -19.50
C LYS A 47 -22.99 12.89 -20.80
N ARG A 48 -23.30 11.59 -20.86
CA ARG A 48 -23.75 10.91 -22.08
C ARG A 48 -25.27 10.63 -22.10
N ASP A 49 -25.93 10.79 -20.96
CA ASP A 49 -27.39 10.83 -20.78
C ASP A 49 -27.87 12.29 -20.68
#